data_AF-A0A2S8PTP0-F1
#
_entry.id   AF-A0A2S8PTP0-F1
#
_cell.length_a   1.000
_cell.length_b   1.000
_cell.length_c   1.000
_cell.angle_alpha   90.00
_cell.angle_beta   90.00
_cell.angle_gamma   90.00
#
_symmetry.space_group_name_H-M   'P 1'
#
loop_
_entity.id
_entity.type
_entity.pdbx_description
1 polymer ?
#
loop_
_entity_poly.entity_id
_entity_poly.type
_entity_poly.pdbx_seq_one_letter_code
_entity_poly.pdbx_strand_id
1 'polypeptide(L)'
;NIEIHAGAGVNLRGISLTAGKDITLTSGNSLDVGKVITANNKDTETTKLTAKQGGISLTASGKAALGDVQAKTDITVNGKDIEAAKLTAEQGSISLTANGRATLGDVQAKTDITVNGKDIETTKLTAKQGGISLTASGKAALGDVQAKTDITVNGKDIEAAKLTAEQGSISLTANGKATLGDVQAKTDITVNGKDIETAKQSNMQAGQNLTLTTETLRGQGEISAGSDVTVKASHLSFYGGKLKAGNQVLLQGE
;
A
#
# COMPACT_ATOMS: atom_id res chain seq x y z
N ASN A 1 -9.65 -31.86 11.84
CA ASN A 1 -10.16 -30.85 10.89
C ASN A 1 -11.57 -30.46 11.29
N ILE A 2 -11.98 -29.21 11.08
CA ILE A 2 -13.39 -28.79 11.13
C ILE A 2 -13.75 -28.32 9.73
N GLU A 3 -14.86 -28.82 9.20
CA GLU A 3 -15.40 -28.39 7.91
C GLU A 3 -16.85 -27.94 8.06
N ILE A 4 -17.15 -26.71 7.66
CA ILE A 4 -18.53 -26.18 7.62
C ILE A 4 -18.80 -25.74 6.19
N HIS A 5 -19.76 -26.40 5.55
CA HIS A 5 -20.19 -26.11 4.18
C HIS A 5 -21.65 -25.67 4.20
N ALA A 6 -21.93 -24.46 3.73
CA ALA A 6 -23.30 -23.99 3.57
C ALA A 6 -23.53 -23.35 2.20
N GLY A 7 -24.64 -23.71 1.56
CA GLY A 7 -25.07 -23.09 0.30
C GLY A 7 -25.51 -21.63 0.44
N ALA A 8 -25.73 -21.16 1.68
CA ALA A 8 -26.10 -19.78 2.01
C ALA A 8 -25.10 -19.18 3.02
N GLY A 9 -25.49 -18.13 3.77
CA GLY A 9 -24.63 -17.56 4.82
C GLY A 9 -24.54 -18.45 6.06
N VAL A 10 -23.41 -18.38 6.77
CA VAL A 10 -23.14 -19.08 8.04
C VAL A 10 -22.94 -18.04 9.14
N ASN A 11 -23.62 -18.22 10.28
CA ASN A 11 -23.43 -17.40 11.48
C ASN A 11 -22.83 -18.25 12.59
N LEU A 12 -21.59 -17.97 12.94
CA LEU A 12 -20.81 -18.62 13.99
C LEU A 12 -20.55 -17.67 15.16
N ARG A 13 -21.39 -16.66 15.36
CA ARG A 13 -21.27 -15.74 16.51
C ARG A 13 -21.33 -16.51 17.82
N GLY A 14 -20.33 -16.27 18.66
CA GLY A 14 -20.21 -16.93 19.96
C GLY A 14 -19.74 -18.39 19.89
N ILE A 15 -19.43 -18.92 18.70
CA ILE A 15 -18.95 -20.29 18.52
C ILE A 15 -17.42 -20.26 18.44
N SER A 16 -16.74 -20.97 19.35
CA SER A 16 -15.31 -21.24 19.26
C SER A 16 -15.08 -22.51 18.46
N LEU A 17 -14.32 -22.44 17.37
CA LEU A 17 -13.92 -23.61 16.59
C LEU A 17 -12.43 -23.91 16.84
N THR A 18 -12.12 -25.14 17.22
CA THR A 18 -10.74 -25.59 17.47
C THR A 18 -10.52 -26.92 16.78
N ALA A 19 -9.56 -27.00 15.87
CA ALA A 19 -9.17 -28.23 15.19
C ALA A 19 -7.70 -28.54 15.44
N GLY A 20 -7.34 -29.82 15.57
CA GLY A 20 -5.95 -30.26 15.69
C GLY A 20 -5.10 -30.14 14.41
N LYS A 21 -5.69 -29.67 13.31
CA LYS A 21 -5.01 -29.43 12.02
C LYS A 21 -5.73 -28.30 11.26
N ASP A 22 -6.64 -28.61 10.32
CA ASP A 22 -7.24 -27.58 9.44
C ASP A 22 -8.66 -27.17 9.87
N ILE A 23 -9.04 -25.90 9.65
CA ILE A 23 -10.43 -25.41 9.72
C ILE A 23 -10.79 -24.82 8.36
N THR A 24 -11.79 -25.40 7.71
CA THR A 24 -12.32 -24.97 6.41
C THR A 24 -13.77 -24.48 6.59
N LEU A 25 -14.02 -23.21 6.29
CA LEU A 25 -15.33 -22.59 6.40
C LEU A 25 -15.74 -22.06 5.03
N THR A 26 -16.76 -22.68 4.42
CA THR A 26 -17.26 -22.34 3.09
C THR A 26 -18.71 -21.90 3.20
N SER A 27 -19.01 -20.68 2.72
CA SER A 27 -20.38 -20.20 2.59
C SER A 27 -20.60 -19.68 1.18
N GLY A 28 -21.77 -19.95 0.59
CA GLY A 28 -22.17 -19.39 -0.70
C GLY A 28 -22.43 -17.87 -0.68
N ASN A 29 -22.46 -17.22 0.50
CA ASN A 29 -22.79 -15.79 0.60
C ASN A 29 -21.98 -15.02 1.66
N SER A 30 -22.18 -15.27 2.96
CA SER A 30 -21.55 -14.49 4.05
C SER A 30 -21.22 -15.37 5.26
N LEU A 31 -20.03 -15.20 5.85
CA LEU A 31 -19.60 -15.82 7.11
C LEU A 31 -19.49 -14.74 8.21
N ASP A 32 -20.32 -14.82 9.26
CA ASP A 32 -20.32 -13.91 10.43
C ASP A 32 -19.78 -14.64 11.66
N VAL A 33 -18.73 -14.11 12.27
CA VAL A 33 -17.93 -14.74 13.33
C VAL A 33 -17.62 -13.67 14.35
N GLY A 34 -18.06 -13.89 15.58
CA GLY A 34 -18.25 -12.81 16.56
C GLY A 34 -16.98 -12.27 17.21
N LYS A 35 -15.88 -13.03 17.21
CA LYS A 35 -14.68 -12.65 17.97
C LYS A 35 -13.42 -13.27 17.35
N VAL A 36 -12.82 -12.54 16.40
CA VAL A 36 -11.55 -12.85 15.70
C VAL A 36 -11.57 -14.15 14.89
N ILE A 37 -11.28 -14.02 13.60
CA ILE A 37 -11.11 -15.17 12.71
C ILE A 37 -9.62 -15.46 12.64
N THR A 38 -9.22 -16.68 12.98
CA THR A 38 -7.87 -17.18 12.74
C THR A 38 -7.95 -18.40 11.85
N ALA A 39 -7.47 -18.28 10.62
CA ALA A 39 -7.29 -19.40 9.70
C ALA A 39 -5.78 -19.62 9.50
N ASN A 40 -5.32 -20.85 9.67
CA ASN A 40 -3.94 -21.26 9.42
C ASN A 40 -3.94 -22.45 8.47
N ASN A 41 -4.07 -22.18 7.17
CA ASN A 41 -4.21 -23.20 6.14
C ASN A 41 -3.03 -23.15 5.17
N LYS A 42 -2.92 -24.15 4.28
CA LYS A 42 -1.98 -24.08 3.16
C LYS A 42 -2.33 -22.87 2.28
N ASP A 43 -3.52 -22.91 1.69
CA ASP A 43 -4.08 -21.79 0.95
C ASP A 43 -5.33 -21.31 1.67
N THR A 44 -5.66 -20.03 1.55
CA THR A 44 -6.90 -19.44 2.08
C THR A 44 -7.64 -18.76 0.95
N GLU A 45 -8.85 -19.20 0.66
CA GLU A 45 -9.72 -18.59 -0.34
C GLU A 45 -11.02 -18.13 0.32
N THR A 46 -11.39 -16.87 0.12
CA THR A 46 -12.67 -16.35 0.62
C THR A 46 -13.29 -15.44 -0.42
N THR A 47 -14.58 -15.61 -0.72
CA THR A 47 -15.31 -14.64 -1.54
C THR A 47 -15.75 -13.44 -0.70
N LYS A 48 -16.21 -13.70 0.53
CA LYS A 48 -16.62 -12.68 1.48
C LYS A 48 -16.39 -13.13 2.92
N LEU A 49 -15.83 -12.26 3.75
CA LEU A 49 -15.58 -12.52 5.15
C LEU A 49 -15.86 -11.27 5.99
N THR A 50 -16.63 -11.40 7.09
CA THR A 50 -16.99 -10.23 7.88
C THR A 50 -16.91 -10.50 9.39
N ALA A 51 -16.13 -9.69 10.11
CA ALA A 51 -16.08 -9.65 11.56
C ALA A 51 -16.70 -8.35 12.09
N LYS A 52 -17.97 -8.41 12.54
CA LYS A 52 -18.73 -7.19 12.92
C LYS A 52 -18.26 -6.51 14.21
N GLN A 53 -17.51 -7.19 15.06
CA GLN A 53 -17.14 -6.72 16.41
C GLN A 53 -15.64 -6.84 16.72
N GLY A 54 -14.83 -7.36 15.80
CA GLY A 54 -13.41 -7.57 16.05
C GLY A 54 -12.59 -7.61 14.77
N GLY A 55 -11.34 -8.05 14.92
CA GLY A 55 -10.37 -8.12 13.84
C GLY A 55 -10.43 -9.44 13.06
N ILE A 56 -9.65 -9.50 12.00
CA ILE A 56 -9.46 -10.71 11.19
C ILE A 56 -7.94 -10.96 11.10
N SER A 57 -7.51 -12.19 11.37
CA SER A 57 -6.12 -12.62 11.17
C SER A 57 -6.09 -13.86 10.30
N LEU A 58 -5.54 -13.76 9.09
CA LEU A 58 -5.45 -14.87 8.14
C LEU A 58 -3.98 -15.20 7.94
N THR A 59 -3.62 -16.47 8.08
CA THR A 59 -2.28 -16.96 7.77
C THR A 59 -2.40 -18.12 6.79
N ALA A 60 -1.78 -17.97 5.63
CA ALA A 60 -1.62 -19.01 4.63
C ALA A 60 -0.12 -19.30 4.48
N SER A 61 0.28 -20.57 4.53
CA SER A 61 1.67 -20.93 4.17
C SER A 61 1.93 -20.84 2.66
N GLY A 62 0.86 -20.88 1.87
CA GLY A 62 0.75 -20.66 0.44
C GLY A 62 -0.01 -19.37 0.14
N LYS A 63 -0.98 -19.42 -0.78
CA LYS A 63 -1.68 -18.23 -1.28
C LYS A 63 -2.87 -17.84 -0.40
N ALA A 64 -3.06 -16.55 -0.16
CA ALA A 64 -4.28 -15.98 0.39
C ALA A 64 -5.04 -15.21 -0.71
N ALA A 65 -6.11 -15.80 -1.25
CA ALA A 65 -7.01 -15.19 -2.22
C ALA A 65 -8.29 -14.69 -1.52
N LEU A 66 -8.46 -13.37 -1.47
CA LEU A 66 -9.46 -12.68 -0.65
C LEU A 66 -10.33 -11.81 -1.55
N GLY A 67 -11.65 -12.07 -1.55
CA GLY A 67 -12.65 -11.24 -2.23
C GLY A 67 -12.94 -9.97 -1.45
N ASP A 68 -14.02 -9.97 -0.66
CA ASP A 68 -14.43 -8.84 0.19
C ASP A 68 -14.27 -9.19 1.68
N VAL A 69 -13.22 -8.69 2.32
CA VAL A 69 -12.94 -8.94 3.75
C VAL A 69 -13.12 -7.66 4.55
N GLN A 70 -13.99 -7.72 5.56
CA GLN A 70 -14.35 -6.56 6.38
C GLN A 70 -14.22 -6.89 7.87
N ALA A 71 -13.54 -6.05 8.61
CA ALA A 71 -13.38 -6.19 10.05
C ALA A 71 -13.72 -4.88 10.76
N LYS A 72 -14.20 -5.00 12.00
CA LYS A 72 -14.47 -3.83 12.84
C LYS A 72 -13.18 -3.13 13.23
N THR A 73 -12.19 -3.92 13.65
CA THR A 73 -10.85 -3.44 14.05
C THR A 73 -9.85 -3.84 12.97
N ASP A 74 -8.70 -4.42 13.35
CA ASP A 74 -7.62 -4.69 12.41
C ASP A 74 -7.86 -5.88 11.47
N ILE A 75 -7.23 -5.84 10.30
CA ILE A 75 -7.05 -6.99 9.41
C ILE A 75 -5.56 -7.29 9.29
N THR A 76 -5.15 -8.50 9.61
CA THR A 76 -3.79 -9.01 9.38
C THR A 76 -3.85 -10.18 8.42
N VAL A 77 -3.04 -10.15 7.36
CA VAL A 77 -2.92 -11.27 6.41
C VAL A 77 -1.47 -11.61 6.20
N ASN A 78 -1.11 -12.87 6.41
CA ASN A 78 0.19 -13.43 6.10
C ASN A 78 0.03 -14.51 5.03
N GLY A 79 0.87 -14.47 4.00
CA GLY A 79 0.82 -15.40 2.87
C GLY A 79 2.19 -15.61 2.26
N LYS A 80 2.36 -16.68 1.49
CA LYS A 80 3.37 -16.67 0.42
C LYS A 80 2.98 -15.60 -0.59
N ASP A 81 1.81 -15.71 -1.18
CA ASP A 81 1.24 -14.70 -2.08
C ASP A 81 -0.08 -14.20 -1.50
N ILE A 82 -0.40 -12.93 -1.69
CA ILE A 82 -1.66 -12.31 -1.28
C ILE A 82 -2.33 -11.71 -2.51
N GLU A 83 -3.55 -12.12 -2.79
CA GLU A 83 -4.42 -11.50 -3.79
C GLU A 83 -5.68 -11.05 -3.07
N ALA A 84 -5.86 -9.73 -2.92
CA ALA A 84 -7.02 -9.19 -2.20
C ALA A 84 -7.77 -8.20 -3.08
N ALA A 85 -9.01 -8.51 -3.43
CA ALA A 85 -9.84 -7.60 -4.22
C ALA A 85 -10.32 -6.40 -3.38
N LYS A 86 -10.76 -6.65 -2.15
CA LYS A 86 -11.20 -5.60 -1.23
C LYS A 86 -10.97 -5.96 0.23
N LEU A 87 -10.33 -5.05 0.97
CA LEU A 87 -10.16 -5.15 2.42
C LEU A 87 -10.67 -3.88 3.10
N THR A 88 -11.41 -4.00 4.21
CA THR A 88 -11.89 -2.84 4.98
C THR A 88 -11.77 -3.07 6.48
N ALA A 89 -10.91 -2.29 7.13
CA ALA A 89 -10.83 -2.18 8.59
C ALA A 89 -11.57 -0.90 9.03
N GLU A 90 -12.75 -1.03 9.63
CA GLU A 90 -13.62 0.12 9.93
C GLU A 90 -13.03 1.10 10.96
N GLN A 91 -12.33 0.56 11.96
CA GLN A 91 -11.76 1.32 13.08
C GLN A 91 -10.28 1.03 13.31
N GLY A 92 -9.71 0.06 12.59
CA GLY A 92 -8.34 -0.41 12.80
C GLY A 92 -7.44 -0.23 11.58
N SER A 93 -6.27 -0.87 11.68
CA SER A 93 -5.22 -0.91 10.68
C SER A 93 -5.33 -2.15 9.79
N ILE A 94 -4.63 -2.13 8.66
CA ILE A 94 -4.44 -3.31 7.81
C ILE A 94 -2.95 -3.61 7.69
N SER A 95 -2.55 -4.84 7.99
CA SER A 95 -1.17 -5.32 7.85
C SER A 95 -1.11 -6.55 6.96
N LEU A 96 -0.33 -6.48 5.88
CA LEU A 96 -0.20 -7.54 4.88
C LEU A 96 1.27 -7.95 4.75
N THR A 97 1.57 -9.23 4.93
CA THR A 97 2.91 -9.78 4.72
C THR A 97 2.86 -10.90 3.71
N ALA A 98 3.34 -10.62 2.49
CA ALA A 98 3.55 -11.61 1.44
C ALA A 98 5.05 -11.94 1.32
N ASN A 99 5.44 -13.20 1.44
CA ASN A 99 6.83 -13.61 1.15
C ASN A 99 7.17 -13.51 -0.35
N GLY A 100 6.15 -13.53 -1.19
CA GLY A 100 6.14 -13.40 -2.65
C GLY A 100 5.40 -12.12 -3.06
N ARG A 101 4.34 -12.24 -3.86
CA ARG A 101 3.62 -11.08 -4.40
C ARG A 101 2.41 -10.69 -3.54
N ALA A 102 2.20 -9.39 -3.37
CA ALA A 102 0.94 -8.82 -2.89
C ALA A 102 0.25 -8.06 -4.04
N THR A 103 -0.91 -8.54 -4.50
CA THR A 103 -1.74 -7.89 -5.50
C THR A 103 -3.05 -7.43 -4.85
N LEU A 104 -3.26 -6.12 -4.79
CA LEU A 104 -4.29 -5.48 -3.97
C LEU A 104 -5.20 -4.59 -4.82
N GLY A 105 -6.50 -4.82 -4.74
CA GLY A 105 -7.54 -3.98 -5.33
C GLY A 105 -7.78 -2.72 -4.50
N ASP A 106 -8.88 -2.70 -3.75
CA ASP A 106 -9.28 -1.58 -2.87
C ASP A 106 -9.07 -1.92 -1.39
N VAL A 107 -8.05 -1.32 -0.76
CA VAL A 107 -7.72 -1.56 0.65
C VAL A 107 -7.92 -0.28 1.44
N GLN A 108 -8.81 -0.33 2.43
CA GLN A 108 -9.18 0.83 3.24
C GLN A 108 -9.03 0.54 4.73
N ALA A 109 -8.22 1.34 5.42
CA ALA A 109 -8.07 1.29 6.87
C ALA A 109 -8.49 2.61 7.51
N LYS A 110 -8.93 2.55 8.76
CA LYS A 110 -9.18 3.76 9.54
C LYS A 110 -7.86 4.42 9.92
N THR A 111 -6.94 3.64 10.43
CA THR A 111 -5.60 4.04 10.87
C THR A 111 -4.62 3.75 9.74
N ASP A 112 -3.66 2.83 9.93
CA ASP A 112 -2.54 2.63 9.03
C ASP A 112 -2.74 1.46 8.07
N ILE A 113 -2.02 1.51 6.94
CA ILE A 113 -1.84 0.36 6.05
C ILE A 113 -0.35 0.04 5.95
N THR A 114 0.03 -1.20 6.27
CA THR A 114 1.39 -1.71 6.08
C THR A 114 1.36 -2.89 5.13
N VAL A 115 2.20 -2.86 4.09
CA VAL A 115 2.34 -3.97 3.13
C VAL A 115 3.81 -4.32 2.95
N ASN A 116 4.14 -5.57 3.21
CA ASN A 116 5.46 -6.14 2.95
C ASN A 116 5.32 -7.22 1.87
N GLY A 117 6.19 -7.16 0.87
CA GLY A 117 6.17 -8.05 -0.28
C GLY A 117 7.55 -8.27 -0.89
N LYS A 118 7.70 -9.32 -1.69
CA LYS A 118 8.70 -9.29 -2.76
C LYS A 118 8.30 -8.25 -3.79
N ASP A 119 7.15 -8.45 -4.42
CA ASP A 119 6.54 -7.46 -5.31
C ASP A 119 5.22 -6.99 -4.70
N ILE A 120 4.92 -5.70 -4.86
CA ILE A 120 3.66 -5.09 -4.43
C ILE A 120 3.01 -4.47 -5.66
N GLU A 121 1.76 -4.82 -5.91
CA GLU A 121 0.93 -4.24 -6.95
C GLU A 121 -0.39 -3.79 -6.34
N THR A 122 -0.74 -2.51 -6.48
CA THR A 122 -1.94 -1.95 -5.85
C THR A 122 -2.74 -1.12 -6.83
N THR A 123 -4.06 -1.26 -6.78
CA THR A 123 -4.98 -0.37 -7.50
C THR A 123 -5.30 0.85 -6.65
N LYS A 124 -5.72 0.63 -5.40
CA LYS A 124 -6.08 1.71 -4.47
C LYS A 124 -5.82 1.36 -3.02
N LEU A 125 -5.13 2.25 -2.30
CA LEU A 125 -4.97 2.18 -0.86
C LEU A 125 -5.47 3.47 -0.20
N THR A 126 -6.19 3.37 0.91
CA THR A 126 -6.67 4.55 1.65
C THR A 126 -6.56 4.36 3.16
N ALA A 127 -5.66 5.10 3.79
CA ALA A 127 -5.52 5.24 5.24
C ALA A 127 -6.20 6.53 5.69
N LYS A 128 -7.41 6.42 6.28
CA LYS A 128 -8.29 7.58 6.51
C LYS A 128 -7.77 8.55 7.59
N GLN A 129 -7.00 8.05 8.55
CA GLN A 129 -6.43 8.83 9.65
C GLN A 129 -4.96 8.53 9.92
N GLY A 130 -4.43 7.46 9.36
CA GLY A 130 -3.03 7.06 9.52
C GLY A 130 -2.19 7.23 8.26
N GLY A 131 -1.03 6.58 8.30
CA GLY A 131 -0.04 6.55 7.24
C GLY A 131 -0.11 5.28 6.40
N ILE A 132 0.69 5.24 5.35
CA ILE A 132 0.87 4.04 4.52
C ILE A 132 2.36 3.73 4.41
N SER A 133 2.74 2.49 4.74
CA SER A 133 4.11 1.97 4.59
C SER A 133 4.13 0.76 3.66
N LEU A 134 4.89 0.84 2.58
CA LEU A 134 5.03 -0.21 1.58
C LEU A 134 6.49 -0.61 1.45
N THR A 135 6.82 -1.87 1.68
CA THR A 135 8.17 -2.40 1.52
C THR A 135 8.17 -3.57 0.54
N ALA A 136 8.65 -3.31 -0.66
CA ALA A 136 8.90 -4.31 -1.69
C ALA A 136 10.41 -4.58 -1.79
N SER A 137 10.86 -5.82 -1.64
CA SER A 137 12.27 -6.15 -1.95
C SER A 137 12.56 -6.17 -3.46
N GLY A 138 11.51 -6.30 -4.27
CA GLY A 138 11.45 -6.18 -5.71
C GLY A 138 10.68 -4.91 -6.12
N LYS A 139 9.67 -5.05 -6.97
CA LYS A 139 8.96 -3.89 -7.56
C LYS A 139 7.75 -3.47 -6.72
N ALA A 140 7.54 -2.16 -6.58
CA ALA A 140 6.30 -1.58 -6.09
C ALA A 140 5.57 -0.83 -7.21
N ALA A 141 4.49 -1.40 -7.73
CA ALA A 141 3.59 -0.80 -8.72
C ALA A 141 2.32 -0.28 -8.02
N LEU A 142 2.15 1.04 -7.99
CA LEU A 142 1.16 1.71 -7.15
C LEU A 142 0.20 2.54 -8.01
N GLY A 143 -1.09 2.25 -7.88
CA GLY A 143 -2.17 3.04 -8.45
C GLY A 143 -2.41 4.33 -7.66
N ASP A 144 -3.56 4.41 -6.98
CA ASP A 144 -3.97 5.56 -6.17
C ASP A 144 -3.77 5.27 -4.67
N VAL A 145 -2.74 5.86 -4.07
CA VAL A 145 -2.40 5.67 -2.66
C VAL A 145 -2.62 6.98 -1.90
N GLN A 146 -3.55 6.96 -0.94
CA GLN A 146 -3.95 8.14 -0.17
C GLN A 146 -3.81 7.86 1.32
N ALA A 147 -3.06 8.72 2.00
CA ALA A 147 -2.88 8.66 3.45
C ALA A 147 -3.21 10.00 4.09
N LYS A 148 -3.70 9.95 5.33
CA LYS A 148 -3.90 11.18 6.10
C LYS A 148 -2.57 11.79 6.49
N THR A 149 -1.65 10.97 6.98
CA THR A 149 -0.32 11.39 7.42
C THR A 149 0.71 11.06 6.33
N ASP A 150 1.71 10.24 6.62
CA ASP A 150 2.85 9.99 5.75
C ASP A 150 2.63 8.80 4.81
N ILE A 151 3.27 8.85 3.64
CA ILE A 151 3.44 7.69 2.77
C ILE A 151 4.94 7.38 2.67
N THR A 152 5.32 6.15 3.02
CA THR A 152 6.68 5.64 2.84
C THR A 152 6.65 4.44 1.89
N VAL A 153 7.48 4.47 0.86
CA VAL A 153 7.63 3.35 -0.09
C VAL A 153 9.10 3.01 -0.27
N ASN A 154 9.43 1.76 -0.01
CA ASN A 154 10.74 1.18 -0.31
C ASN A 154 10.58 0.10 -1.38
N GLY A 155 11.43 0.15 -2.40
CA GLY A 155 11.40 -0.76 -3.54
C GLY A 155 12.78 -0.98 -4.13
N LYS A 156 12.97 -2.07 -4.86
CA LYS A 156 14.01 -2.10 -5.90
C LYS A 156 13.65 -1.08 -6.98
N ASP A 157 12.45 -1.20 -7.54
CA ASP A 157 11.89 -0.24 -8.49
C ASP A 157 10.53 0.24 -7.97
N ILE A 158 10.22 1.51 -8.18
CA ILE A 158 8.95 2.14 -7.80
C ILE A 158 8.28 2.71 -9.05
N GLU A 159 7.03 2.33 -9.28
CA GLU A 159 6.15 2.96 -10.27
C GLU A 159 4.91 3.44 -9.53
N ALA A 160 4.77 4.76 -9.37
CA ALA A 160 3.66 5.35 -8.65
C ALA A 160 2.83 6.23 -9.60
N ALA A 161 1.58 5.84 -9.85
CA ALA A 161 0.66 6.62 -10.67
C ALA A 161 0.14 7.85 -9.92
N LYS A 162 -0.32 7.66 -8.67
CA LYS A 162 -0.80 8.75 -7.82
C LYS A 162 -0.56 8.49 -6.34
N LEU A 163 0.12 9.42 -5.67
CA LEU A 163 0.32 9.43 -4.23
C LEU A 163 -0.21 10.73 -3.62
N THR A 164 -0.91 10.65 -2.49
CA THR A 164 -1.42 11.84 -1.78
C THR A 164 -1.29 11.66 -0.26
N ALA A 165 -0.44 12.48 0.36
CA ALA A 165 -0.33 12.63 1.80
C ALA A 165 -1.02 13.94 2.22
N GLU A 166 -2.24 13.84 2.78
CA GLU A 166 -3.09 15.01 3.03
C GLU A 166 -2.53 15.99 4.06
N GLN A 167 -1.80 15.48 5.05
CA GLN A 167 -1.21 16.27 6.14
C GLN A 167 0.26 15.93 6.39
N GLY A 168 0.76 14.82 5.86
CA GLY A 168 2.13 14.38 6.06
C GLY A 168 3.04 14.59 4.85
N SER A 169 4.09 13.79 4.84
CA SER A 169 5.19 13.76 3.88
C SER A 169 5.09 12.52 2.98
N ILE A 170 5.84 12.53 1.88
CA ILE A 170 6.02 11.34 1.04
C ILE A 170 7.52 11.06 0.93
N SER A 171 7.93 9.84 1.29
CA SER A 171 9.30 9.36 1.16
C SER A 171 9.35 8.11 0.29
N LEU A 172 10.10 8.18 -0.81
CA LEU A 172 10.28 7.09 -1.77
C LEU A 172 11.76 6.71 -1.85
N THR A 173 12.08 5.44 -1.62
CA THR A 173 13.44 4.91 -1.80
C THR A 173 13.40 3.75 -2.78
N ALA A 174 13.89 3.99 -4.00
CA ALA A 174 14.13 2.97 -5.01
C ALA A 174 15.63 2.67 -5.09
N ASN A 175 16.04 1.40 -4.97
CA ASN A 175 17.44 1.05 -5.22
C ASN A 175 17.81 1.16 -6.72
N GLY A 176 16.81 1.08 -7.59
CA GLY A 176 16.87 1.23 -9.03
C GLY A 176 16.07 2.45 -9.47
N LYS A 177 15.01 2.25 -10.27
CA LYS A 177 14.26 3.34 -10.89
C LYS A 177 13.01 3.73 -10.09
N ALA A 178 12.75 5.03 -9.97
CA ALA A 178 11.47 5.58 -9.55
C ALA A 178 10.79 6.30 -10.72
N THR A 179 9.63 5.80 -11.16
CA THR A 179 8.77 6.44 -12.17
C THR A 179 7.52 7.00 -11.50
N LEU A 180 7.32 8.32 -11.63
CA LEU A 180 6.40 9.06 -10.76
C LEU A 180 5.39 9.87 -11.58
N GLY A 181 4.11 9.56 -11.40
CA GLY A 181 2.98 10.33 -11.86
C GLY A 181 2.69 11.50 -10.90
N ASP A 182 1.45 11.62 -10.45
CA ASP A 182 1.04 12.70 -9.55
C ASP A 182 1.43 12.38 -8.11
N VAL A 183 2.24 13.22 -7.48
CA VAL A 183 2.73 12.99 -6.11
C VAL A 183 2.53 14.28 -5.32
N GLN A 184 1.65 14.26 -4.33
CA GLN A 184 1.28 15.46 -3.58
C GLN A 184 1.43 15.21 -2.08
N ALA A 185 2.23 16.03 -1.41
CA ALA A 185 2.38 15.99 0.04
C ALA A 185 2.12 17.36 0.64
N LYS A 186 1.44 17.41 1.78
CA LYS A 186 1.22 18.67 2.49
C LYS A 186 2.51 19.25 3.06
N THR A 187 3.45 18.40 3.43
CA THR A 187 4.76 18.79 3.94
C THR A 187 5.82 18.53 2.87
N ASP A 188 6.73 17.59 3.09
CA ASP A 188 7.88 17.35 2.25
C ASP A 188 7.67 16.17 1.30
N ILE A 189 8.37 16.21 0.17
CA ILE A 189 8.57 15.06 -0.72
C ILE A 189 10.06 14.75 -0.77
N THR A 190 10.45 13.53 -0.44
CA THR A 190 11.82 13.02 -0.62
C THR A 190 11.80 11.81 -1.54
N VAL A 191 12.61 11.83 -2.59
CA VAL A 191 12.78 10.69 -3.50
C VAL A 191 14.26 10.40 -3.66
N ASN A 192 14.63 9.17 -3.34
CA ASN A 192 15.94 8.60 -3.60
C ASN A 192 15.78 7.47 -4.62
N GLY A 193 16.55 7.53 -5.70
CA GLY A 193 16.49 6.54 -6.78
C GLY A 193 17.76 6.57 -7.61
N LYS A 194 18.23 5.44 -8.11
CA LYS A 194 19.32 5.47 -9.12
C LYS A 194 18.91 6.31 -10.32
N ASP A 195 17.70 6.09 -10.81
CA ASP A 195 17.06 6.91 -11.84
C ASP A 195 15.72 7.44 -11.32
N ILE A 196 15.44 8.72 -11.52
CA ILE A 196 14.13 9.32 -11.25
C ILE A 196 13.55 9.84 -12.56
N GLU A 197 12.32 9.43 -12.88
CA GLU A 197 11.58 9.91 -14.03
C GLU A 197 10.19 10.37 -13.60
N THR A 198 9.82 11.62 -13.89
CA THR A 198 8.44 12.06 -13.76
C THR A 198 7.71 11.85 -15.08
N ALA A 199 6.45 11.43 -15.02
CA ALA A 199 5.62 11.27 -16.21
C ALA A 199 5.35 12.64 -16.88
N LYS A 200 5.00 12.60 -18.17
CA LYS A 200 4.57 13.80 -18.89
C LYS A 200 3.31 14.36 -18.26
N GLN A 201 3.26 15.69 -18.10
CA GLN A 201 2.11 16.42 -17.53
C GLN A 201 1.77 16.03 -16.08
N SER A 202 2.60 15.25 -15.39
CA SER A 202 2.38 14.96 -13.98
C SER A 202 2.71 16.15 -13.09
N ASN A 203 2.18 16.15 -11.88
CA ASN A 203 2.48 17.14 -10.86
C ASN A 203 3.07 16.49 -9.61
N MET A 204 4.34 16.76 -9.35
CA MET A 204 4.99 16.48 -8.08
C MET A 204 5.03 17.78 -7.26
N GLN A 205 4.26 17.84 -6.18
CA GLN A 205 4.08 19.04 -5.37
C GLN A 205 4.24 18.76 -3.88
N ALA A 206 5.28 19.36 -3.29
CA ALA A 206 5.46 19.44 -1.85
C ALA A 206 4.90 20.77 -1.33
N GLY A 207 4.16 20.75 -0.22
CA GLY A 207 3.73 21.98 0.43
C GLY A 207 4.90 22.76 1.06
N GLN A 208 5.94 22.05 1.49
CA GLN A 208 7.16 22.59 2.08
C GLN A 208 8.35 22.35 1.15
N ASN A 209 9.19 21.33 1.39
CA ASN A 209 10.41 21.09 0.63
C ASN A 209 10.30 19.86 -0.27
N LEU A 210 11.03 19.88 -1.38
CA LEU A 210 11.14 18.75 -2.30
C LEU A 210 12.61 18.42 -2.53
N THR A 211 13.01 17.18 -2.21
CA THR A 211 14.37 16.68 -2.43
C THR A 211 14.38 15.48 -3.35
N LEU A 212 15.17 15.56 -4.42
CA LEU A 212 15.44 14.45 -5.33
C LEU A 212 16.93 14.12 -5.29
N THR A 213 17.28 12.88 -4.96
CA THR A 213 18.65 12.38 -4.98
C THR A 213 18.73 11.21 -5.97
N THR A 214 19.53 11.37 -7.03
CA THR A 214 19.59 10.39 -8.11
C THR A 214 20.86 10.47 -8.94
N GLU A 215 21.23 9.45 -9.70
CA GLU A 215 22.26 9.61 -10.73
C GLU A 215 21.68 10.37 -11.94
N THR A 216 20.44 10.06 -12.32
CA THR A 216 19.78 10.68 -13.47
C THR A 216 18.36 11.13 -13.14
N LEU A 217 18.08 12.43 -13.29
CA LEU A 217 16.73 12.97 -13.26
C LEU A 217 16.22 13.28 -14.68
N ARG A 218 15.09 12.66 -15.05
CA ARG A 218 14.29 12.96 -16.24
C ARG A 218 12.94 13.55 -15.84
N GLY A 219 12.89 14.87 -15.64
CA GLY A 219 11.68 15.56 -15.16
C GLY A 219 10.79 16.03 -16.30
N GLN A 220 9.88 15.20 -16.81
CA GLN A 220 8.96 15.57 -17.90
C GLN A 220 7.67 16.28 -17.46
N GLY A 221 7.44 16.37 -16.14
CA GLY A 221 6.26 16.97 -15.52
C GLY A 221 6.58 18.28 -14.81
N GLU A 222 5.67 18.74 -13.96
CA GLU A 222 5.94 19.83 -13.02
C GLU A 222 6.48 19.26 -11.70
N ILE A 223 7.58 19.83 -11.22
CA ILE A 223 8.18 19.56 -9.92
C ILE A 223 8.15 20.89 -9.16
N SER A 224 7.41 20.92 -8.06
CA SER A 224 7.18 22.14 -7.30
C SER A 224 7.24 21.94 -5.79
N ALA A 225 7.71 22.96 -5.08
CA ALA A 225 7.70 23.02 -3.64
C ALA A 225 7.26 24.41 -3.16
N GLY A 226 6.51 24.47 -2.05
CA GLY A 226 6.09 25.74 -1.44
C GLY A 226 7.25 26.52 -0.78
N SER A 227 8.33 25.83 -0.40
CA SER A 227 9.59 26.41 0.06
C SER A 227 10.70 26.07 -0.93
N ASP A 228 11.57 25.10 -0.62
CA ASP A 228 12.77 24.83 -1.41
C ASP A 228 12.65 23.56 -2.27
N VAL A 229 13.29 23.59 -3.44
CA VAL A 229 13.54 22.39 -4.26
C VAL A 229 15.04 22.12 -4.31
N THR A 230 15.45 20.93 -3.90
CA THR A 230 16.83 20.45 -4.02
C THR A 230 16.87 19.24 -4.95
N VAL A 231 17.70 19.31 -5.99
CA VAL A 231 17.99 18.18 -6.87
C VAL A 231 19.49 17.91 -6.84
N LYS A 232 19.85 16.70 -6.41
CA LYS A 232 21.20 16.17 -6.47
C LYS A 232 21.24 15.11 -7.56
N ALA A 233 21.90 15.42 -8.67
CA ALA A 233 21.99 14.52 -9.81
C ALA A 233 23.24 14.73 -10.67
N SER A 234 23.88 13.63 -11.08
CA SER A 234 24.96 13.67 -12.07
C SER A 234 24.45 14.06 -13.47
N HIS A 235 23.23 13.65 -13.81
CA HIS A 235 22.59 13.97 -15.09
C HIS A 235 21.19 14.53 -14.90
N LEU A 236 20.91 15.67 -15.54
CA LEU A 236 19.66 16.40 -15.40
C LEU A 236 19.05 16.72 -16.76
N SER A 237 17.78 16.35 -16.96
CA SER A 237 17.04 16.63 -18.19
C SER A 237 15.56 16.84 -17.92
N PHE A 238 15.02 17.99 -18.33
CA PHE A 238 13.61 18.32 -18.07
C PHE A 238 12.68 18.14 -19.27
N TYR A 239 13.14 17.92 -20.50
CA TYR A 239 12.25 17.63 -21.66
C TYR A 239 10.95 18.50 -21.77
N GLY A 240 10.99 19.76 -21.33
CA GLY A 240 9.83 20.66 -21.27
C GLY A 240 9.04 20.70 -19.96
N GLY A 241 9.39 19.88 -18.98
CA GLY A 241 8.94 19.94 -17.59
C GLY A 241 9.39 21.22 -16.88
N LYS A 242 8.75 21.51 -15.75
CA LYS A 242 8.94 22.74 -14.99
C LYS A 242 9.48 22.43 -13.61
N LEU A 243 10.35 23.31 -13.12
CA LEU A 243 10.88 23.28 -11.76
C LEU A 243 10.53 24.60 -11.07
N LYS A 244 9.87 24.55 -9.92
CA LYS A 244 9.43 25.73 -9.17
C LYS A 244 9.67 25.58 -7.67
N ALA A 245 10.14 26.64 -7.04
CA ALA A 245 10.26 26.73 -5.59
C ALA A 245 9.64 28.05 -5.15
N GLY A 246 9.02 28.07 -3.96
CA GLY A 246 8.57 29.32 -3.35
C GLY A 246 9.73 30.17 -2.83
N ASN A 247 10.86 29.55 -2.52
CA ASN A 247 12.06 30.22 -2.04
C ASN A 247 13.30 29.93 -2.91
N GLN A 248 13.93 28.76 -2.79
CA GLN A 248 15.16 28.44 -3.53
C GLN A 248 15.05 27.14 -4.35
N VAL A 249 15.69 27.17 -5.53
CA VAL A 249 16.04 25.96 -6.29
C VAL A 249 17.55 25.74 -6.18
N LEU A 250 17.95 24.59 -5.66
CA LEU A 250 19.33 24.12 -5.65
C LEU A 250 19.48 22.92 -6.60
N LEU A 251 20.36 23.06 -7.59
CA LEU A 251 20.77 21.98 -8.49
C LEU A 251 22.25 21.67 -8.21
N GLN A 252 22.52 20.46 -7.73
CA GLN A 252 23.87 20.01 -7.38
C GLN A 252 24.24 18.79 -8.23
N GLY A 253 25.39 18.87 -8.90
CA GLY A 253 26.01 17.72 -9.56
C GLY A 253 26.77 16.86 -8.55
N GLU A 254 26.68 15.54 -8.70
CA GLU A 254 27.50 14.53 -8.01
C GLU A 254 28.42 13.80 -9.00
#